data_AF-A0A2M7NLM2-F1
#
_entry.id   AF-A0A2M7NLM2-F1
#
_cell.length_a   1.000
_cell.length_b   1.000
_cell.length_c   1.000
_cell.angle_alpha   90.00
_cell.angle_beta   90.00
_cell.angle_gamma   90.00
#
_symmetry.space_group_name_H-M   'P 1'
#
loop_
_entity.id
_entity.type
_entity.pdbx_description
1 polymer ?
#
loop_
_entity_poly.entity_id
_entity_poly.type
_entity_poly.pdbx_seq_one_letter_code
_entity_poly.pdbx_strand_id
1 'polypeptide(L)'
;MFYKKYILFFVIIGIVLPFIFLKDVYPFHRFGMFAEPVKYQAQEEKFYIFYKIESQNKFIELKASTIPLNANAFEMQLRKHHYQKKHADFISIFDKLIRNKINLKEDPKNDKKLNWKWYHVIQKEDSQNELDSICIFSN
;
A
#
# COMPACT_ATOMS: atom_id res chain seq x y z
N MET A 1 -35.96 -33.62 46.03
CA MET A 1 -35.19 -34.31 44.97
C MET A 1 -35.57 -33.88 43.54
N PHE A 2 -36.54 -32.96 43.34
CA PHE A 2 -37.03 -32.56 42.02
C PHE A 2 -36.22 -31.41 41.38
N TYR A 3 -35.73 -30.46 42.19
CA TYR A 3 -34.97 -29.28 41.75
C TYR A 3 -33.67 -29.61 41.02
N LYS A 4 -32.96 -30.68 41.42
CA LYS A 4 -31.72 -31.12 40.74
C LYS A 4 -31.96 -31.54 39.29
N LYS A 5 -33.12 -32.13 38.98
CA LYS A 5 -33.48 -32.55 37.62
C LYS A 5 -33.80 -31.35 36.73
N TYR A 6 -34.49 -30.34 37.25
CA TYR A 6 -34.78 -29.10 36.53
C TYR A 6 -33.51 -28.27 36.26
N ILE A 7 -32.59 -28.20 37.23
CA ILE A 7 -31.30 -27.53 37.03
C ILE A 7 -30.50 -28.20 35.91
N LEU A 8 -30.43 -29.55 35.91
CA LEU A 8 -29.75 -30.29 34.85
C LEU A 8 -30.39 -30.02 33.47
N PHE A 9 -31.72 -29.98 33.42
CA PHE A 9 -32.46 -29.67 32.20
C PHE A 9 -32.16 -28.26 31.67
N PHE A 10 -32.13 -27.25 32.54
CA PHE A 10 -31.77 -25.89 32.15
C PHE A 10 -30.32 -25.75 31.70
N VAL A 11 -29.38 -26.48 32.31
CA VAL A 11 -27.98 -26.51 31.87
C VAL A 11 -27.84 -27.13 30.49
N ILE A 12 -28.51 -28.26 30.24
CA ILE A 12 -28.48 -28.92 28.92
C ILE A 12 -29.10 -28.02 27.86
N ILE A 13 -30.24 -27.38 28.15
CA ILE A 13 -30.85 -26.42 27.24
C ILE A 13 -29.92 -25.24 27.00
N GLY A 14 -29.31 -24.64 28.02
CA GLY A 14 -28.40 -23.51 27.87
C GLY A 14 -27.19 -23.83 26.96
N ILE A 15 -26.74 -25.09 26.96
CA ILE A 15 -25.66 -25.56 26.08
C ILE A 15 -26.18 -25.77 24.65
N VAL A 16 -27.35 -26.39 24.46
CA VAL A 16 -27.84 -26.79 23.13
C VAL A 16 -28.52 -25.64 22.37
N LEU A 17 -29.20 -24.73 23.09
CA LEU A 17 -29.94 -23.59 22.53
C LEU A 17 -29.09 -22.73 21.56
N PRO A 18 -27.85 -22.31 21.88
CA PRO A 18 -27.04 -21.52 20.94
C PRO A 18 -26.78 -22.27 19.63
N PHE A 19 -26.64 -23.61 19.64
CA PHE A 19 -26.44 -24.40 18.43
C PHE A 19 -27.71 -24.54 17.58
N ILE A 20 -28.90 -24.49 18.20
CA ILE A 20 -30.18 -24.47 17.46
C ILE A 20 -30.40 -23.10 16.79
N PHE A 21 -29.99 -22.01 17.45
CA PHE A 21 -30.07 -20.66 16.88
C PHE A 21 -28.98 -20.35 15.85
N LEU A 22 -27.85 -21.05 15.89
CA LEU A 22 -26.85 -21.09 14.83
C LEU A 22 -27.40 -21.89 13.63
N LYS A 23 -28.27 -21.25 12.83
CA LYS A 23 -28.82 -21.83 11.59
C LYS A 23 -27.76 -22.15 10.54
N ASP A 24 -26.57 -21.60 10.69
CA ASP A 24 -25.48 -21.80 9.75
C ASP A 24 -24.40 -22.70 10.35
N VAL A 25 -24.01 -23.73 9.59
CA VAL A 25 -22.82 -24.60 9.83
C VAL A 25 -21.50 -23.79 9.73
N TYR A 26 -21.60 -22.48 9.57
CA TYR A 26 -20.52 -21.52 9.39
C TYR A 26 -19.36 -21.62 10.39
N PRO A 27 -19.57 -21.87 11.71
CA PRO A 27 -18.43 -21.97 12.62
C PRO A 27 -17.55 -23.19 12.31
N PHE A 28 -18.12 -24.33 11.91
CA PHE A 28 -17.34 -25.53 11.56
C PHE A 28 -16.55 -25.38 10.25
N HIS A 29 -17.13 -24.69 9.26
CA HIS A 29 -16.42 -24.35 8.02
C HIS A 29 -15.25 -23.39 8.29
N ARG A 30 -15.43 -22.42 9.19
CA ARG A 30 -14.35 -21.50 9.60
C ARG A 30 -13.20 -22.24 10.28
N PHE A 31 -13.47 -23.16 11.20
CA PHE A 31 -12.42 -23.92 11.89
C PHE A 31 -11.60 -24.82 10.94
N GLY A 32 -12.20 -25.34 9.87
CA GLY A 32 -11.48 -26.04 8.80
C GLY A 32 -10.60 -25.12 7.93
N MET A 33 -11.05 -23.88 7.68
CA MET A 33 -10.32 -22.87 6.90
C MET A 33 -9.16 -22.20 7.67
N PHE A 34 -9.03 -22.40 8.98
CA PHE A 34 -7.92 -21.84 9.78
C PHE A 34 -6.64 -22.69 9.75
N ALA A 35 -6.66 -23.88 9.14
CA ALA A 35 -5.52 -24.79 9.08
C ALA A 35 -4.62 -24.57 7.85
N GLU A 36 -5.08 -23.82 6.84
CA GLU A 36 -4.20 -23.39 5.76
C GLU A 36 -3.38 -22.21 6.27
N PRO A 37 -2.03 -22.33 6.39
CA PRO A 37 -1.20 -21.18 6.67
C PRO A 37 -1.44 -20.18 5.54
N VAL A 38 -1.85 -18.97 5.89
CA VAL A 38 -1.95 -17.87 4.93
C VAL A 38 -0.57 -17.78 4.27
N LYS A 39 -0.47 -18.21 3.01
CA LYS A 39 0.72 -18.04 2.20
C LYS A 39 0.83 -16.54 1.94
N TYR A 40 1.42 -15.83 2.88
CA TYR A 40 1.84 -14.45 2.67
C TYR A 40 2.95 -14.50 1.63
N GLN A 41 2.59 -14.48 0.34
CA GLN A 41 3.51 -13.97 -0.66
C GLN A 41 3.75 -12.53 -0.25
N ALA A 42 4.90 -12.27 0.37
CA ALA A 42 5.29 -10.95 0.80
C ALA A 42 5.50 -10.12 -0.47
N GLN A 43 4.46 -9.37 -0.86
CA GLN A 43 4.54 -8.44 -1.96
C GLN A 43 5.10 -7.13 -1.40
N GLU A 44 6.35 -6.82 -1.73
CA GLU A 44 6.94 -5.52 -1.42
C GLU A 44 6.64 -4.53 -2.55
N GLU A 45 6.01 -3.41 -2.20
CA GLU A 45 5.70 -2.33 -3.15
C GLU A 45 6.58 -1.11 -2.89
N LYS A 46 7.33 -0.71 -3.92
CA LYS A 46 8.22 0.46 -3.89
C LYS A 46 7.79 1.47 -4.95
N PHE A 47 7.86 2.75 -4.58
CA PHE A 47 7.45 3.86 -5.44
C PHE A 47 8.63 4.79 -5.67
N TYR A 48 8.86 5.16 -6.93
CA TYR A 48 9.95 6.06 -7.31
C TYR A 48 9.43 7.20 -8.18
N ILE A 49 9.94 8.40 -7.94
CA ILE A 49 9.72 9.55 -8.81
C ILE A 49 11.07 9.97 -9.37
N PHE A 50 11.10 10.23 -10.67
CA PHE A 50 12.25 10.82 -11.35
C PHE A 50 11.84 12.13 -12.01
N TYR A 51 12.77 13.08 -12.02
CA TYR A 51 12.63 14.31 -12.78
C TYR A 51 13.82 14.49 -13.71
N LYS A 52 13.60 15.15 -14.84
CA LYS A 52 14.62 15.51 -15.81
C LYS A 52 14.47 16.99 -16.14
N ILE A 53 15.55 17.73 -15.97
CA ILE A 53 15.65 19.08 -16.51
C ILE A 53 15.88 18.95 -18.00
N GLU A 54 15.11 19.64 -18.83
CA GLU A 54 15.25 19.57 -20.30
C GLU A 54 16.69 19.77 -20.80
N SER A 55 17.46 20.65 -20.15
CA SER A 55 18.87 20.88 -20.48
C SER A 55 19.82 19.76 -20.03
N GLN A 56 19.36 18.80 -19.23
CA GLN A 56 20.14 17.66 -18.74
C GLN A 56 19.58 16.37 -19.32
N ASN A 57 20.40 15.58 -20.02
CA ASN A 57 19.90 14.36 -20.67
C ASN A 57 19.67 13.17 -19.70
N LYS A 58 19.70 13.39 -18.38
CA LYS A 58 19.61 12.34 -17.35
C LYS A 58 18.41 12.55 -16.44
N PHE A 59 17.71 11.47 -16.13
CA PHE A 59 16.69 11.45 -15.08
C PHE A 59 17.38 11.35 -13.71
N ILE A 60 16.93 12.18 -12.78
CA ILE A 60 17.41 12.23 -11.41
C ILE A 60 16.28 11.73 -10.52
N GLU A 61 16.59 10.78 -9.65
CA GLU A 61 15.64 10.25 -8.68
C GLU A 61 15.37 11.29 -7.59
N LEU A 62 14.09 11.52 -7.30
CA LEU A 62 13.67 12.37 -6.20
C LEU A 62 13.73 11.56 -4.89
N LYS A 63 14.85 11.68 -4.18
CA LYS A 63 15.05 11.00 -2.89
C LYS A 63 14.54 11.85 -1.74
N ALA A 64 14.05 11.22 -0.69
CA ALA A 64 13.66 11.91 0.54
C ALA A 64 14.79 12.79 1.10
N SER A 65 16.06 12.37 0.98
CA SER A 65 17.22 13.17 1.40
C SER A 65 17.38 14.50 0.67
N THR A 66 16.77 14.66 -0.51
CA THR A 66 16.81 15.92 -1.27
C THR A 66 15.77 16.94 -0.79
N ILE A 67 14.87 16.54 0.11
CA ILE A 67 13.70 17.27 0.57
C ILE A 67 13.71 17.26 2.12
N PRO A 68 13.20 18.29 2.80
CA PRO A 68 13.07 18.27 4.26
C PRO A 68 11.91 17.37 4.73
N LEU A 69 11.90 16.09 4.30
CA LEU A 69 10.88 15.11 4.63
C LEU A 69 11.54 13.81 5.11
N ASN A 70 10.94 13.17 6.12
CA ASN A 70 11.36 11.84 6.57
C ASN A 70 11.13 10.82 5.43
N ALA A 71 12.07 9.89 5.23
CA ALA A 71 11.99 8.85 4.21
C ALA A 71 10.69 8.04 4.26
N ASN A 72 10.27 7.61 5.45
CA ASN A 72 9.04 6.83 5.62
C ASN A 72 7.79 7.66 5.30
N ALA A 73 7.79 8.93 5.70
CA ALA A 73 6.69 9.85 5.41
C ALA A 73 6.60 10.12 3.90
N PHE A 74 7.74 10.30 3.23
CA PHE A 74 7.80 10.50 1.79
C PHE A 74 7.24 9.28 1.02
N GLU A 75 7.70 8.08 1.35
CA GLU A 75 7.21 6.84 0.74
C GLU A 75 5.71 6.62 0.96
N MET A 76 5.22 6.89 2.17
CA MET A 76 3.79 6.81 2.47
C MET A 76 2.96 7.81 1.64
N GLN A 77 3.45 9.04 1.46
CA GLN A 77 2.78 10.04 0.63
C GLN A 77 2.78 9.64 -0.85
N LEU A 78 3.88 9.08 -1.36
CA LEU A 78 3.95 8.52 -2.72
C LEU A 78 2.87 7.46 -2.92
N ARG A 79 2.85 6.45 -2.04
CA ARG A 79 1.89 5.35 -2.09
C ARG A 79 0.44 5.87 -2.06
N LYS A 80 0.14 6.79 -1.14
CA LYS A 80 -1.19 7.40 -1.01
C LYS A 80 -1.63 8.09 -2.29
N HIS A 81 -0.80 8.94 -2.88
CA HIS A 81 -1.16 9.68 -4.09
C HIS A 81 -1.27 8.78 -5.32
N HIS A 82 -0.50 7.69 -5.35
CA HIS A 82 -0.65 6.65 -6.37
C HIS A 82 -2.00 5.97 -6.32
N TYR A 83 -2.41 5.47 -5.15
CA TYR A 83 -3.72 4.82 -5.02
C TYR A 83 -4.90 5.77 -5.24
N GLN A 84 -4.71 7.06 -4.97
CA GLN A 84 -5.73 8.08 -5.22
C GLN A 84 -5.74 8.59 -6.67
N LYS A 85 -4.80 8.15 -7.54
CA LYS A 85 -4.61 8.66 -8.89
C LYS A 85 -4.41 10.18 -8.96
N LYS A 86 -3.79 10.76 -7.92
CA LYS A 86 -3.54 12.22 -7.78
C LYS A 86 -2.07 12.57 -7.96
N HIS A 87 -1.43 11.97 -8.95
CA HIS A 87 0.00 12.15 -9.23
C HIS A 87 0.34 13.58 -9.63
N ALA A 88 -0.49 14.21 -10.47
CA ALA A 88 -0.25 15.56 -10.99
C ALA A 88 -0.20 16.60 -9.87
N ASP A 89 -1.16 16.54 -8.93
CA ASP A 89 -1.22 17.45 -7.78
C ASP A 89 0.04 17.31 -6.92
N PHE A 90 0.46 16.07 -6.66
CA PHE A 90 1.66 15.80 -5.87
C PHE A 90 2.92 16.30 -6.57
N ILE A 91 3.08 16.01 -7.87
CA ILE A 91 4.21 16.46 -8.69
C ILE A 91 4.28 17.99 -8.71
N SER A 92 3.15 18.70 -8.78
CA SER A 92 3.13 20.17 -8.81
C SER A 92 3.79 20.82 -7.59
N ILE A 93 3.70 20.17 -6.42
CA ILE A 93 4.34 20.65 -5.18
C ILE A 93 5.85 20.50 -5.28
N PHE A 94 6.33 19.35 -5.78
CA PHE A 94 7.76 19.12 -5.98
C PHE A 94 8.34 19.94 -7.11
N ASP A 95 7.57 20.22 -8.15
CA ASP A 95 7.98 21.08 -9.26
C ASP A 95 8.44 22.46 -8.75
N LYS A 96 7.62 23.08 -7.89
CA LYS A 96 7.97 24.35 -7.24
C LYS A 96 9.21 24.24 -6.34
N LEU A 97 9.28 23.19 -5.51
CA LEU A 97 10.40 22.99 -4.59
C LEU A 97 11.73 22.80 -5.34
N ILE A 98 11.71 21.99 -6.40
CA ILE A 98 12.90 21.68 -7.20
C ILE A 98 13.33 22.87 -8.04
N ARG A 99 12.39 23.61 -8.66
CA ARG A 99 12.71 24.85 -9.38
C ARG A 99 13.39 25.87 -8.47
N ASN A 100 12.86 26.07 -7.26
CA ASN A 100 13.45 26.97 -6.26
C ASN A 100 14.86 26.52 -5.85
N LYS A 101 15.04 25.21 -5.60
CA LYS A 101 16.35 24.67 -5.17
C LYS A 101 17.44 24.80 -6.24
N ILE A 102 17.07 24.67 -7.51
CA ILE A 102 18.01 24.71 -8.64
C ILE A 102 18.23 26.15 -9.13
N ASN A 103 17.58 27.16 -8.53
CA ASN A 103 17.56 28.54 -9.02
C ASN A 103 17.19 28.61 -10.52
N LEU A 104 16.30 27.74 -10.96
CA LEU A 104 15.66 27.86 -12.26
C LEU A 104 14.74 29.07 -12.19
N LYS A 105 15.29 30.27 -12.43
CA LYS A 105 14.49 31.48 -12.58
C LYS A 105 13.46 31.21 -13.67
N GLU A 106 12.21 31.60 -13.41
CA GLU A 106 11.16 31.73 -14.41
C GLU A 106 11.60 32.78 -15.44
N ASP A 107 12.51 32.41 -16.33
CA ASP A 107 12.89 33.25 -17.44
C ASP A 107 11.83 33.02 -18.53
N PRO A 108 10.97 34.01 -18.84
CA PRO A 108 9.80 33.82 -19.72
C PRO A 108 10.16 33.41 -21.15
N LYS A 109 11.45 33.44 -21.51
CA LYS A 109 11.98 32.99 -22.82
C LYS A 109 12.59 31.59 -22.81
N ASN A 110 12.81 30.99 -21.64
CA ASN A 110 13.57 29.74 -21.51
C ASN A 110 13.00 28.91 -20.35
N ASP A 111 11.69 28.66 -20.41
CA ASP A 111 10.99 27.83 -19.44
C ASP A 111 11.46 26.37 -19.58
N LYS A 112 12.61 26.07 -18.97
CA LYS A 112 13.19 24.73 -18.97
C LYS A 112 12.18 23.82 -18.30
N LYS A 113 11.52 22.99 -19.10
CA LYS A 113 10.45 22.14 -18.60
C LYS A 113 11.06 21.01 -17.77
N LEU A 114 10.51 20.78 -16.59
CA LEU A 114 10.80 19.58 -15.81
C LEU A 114 9.92 18.46 -16.34
N ASN A 115 10.55 17.39 -16.81
CA ASN A 115 9.87 16.18 -17.23
C ASN A 115 9.88 15.18 -16.09
N TRP A 116 8.69 14.80 -15.65
CA TRP A 116 8.49 13.91 -14.50
C TRP A 116 8.14 12.50 -14.97
N LYS A 117 8.60 11.50 -14.22
CA LYS A 117 8.22 10.09 -14.39
C LYS A 117 7.95 9.45 -13.05
N TRP A 118 6.85 8.71 -12.96
CA TRP A 118 6.46 7.97 -11.77
C TRP A 118 6.56 6.47 -12.04
N TYR A 119 7.13 5.73 -11.10
CA TYR A 119 7.27 4.29 -11.18
C TYR A 119 6.67 3.63 -9.95
N HIS A 120 5.89 2.58 -10.20
CA HIS A 120 5.42 1.65 -9.20
C HIS A 120 6.09 0.30 -9.47
N VAL A 121 6.89 -0.16 -8.52
CA VAL A 121 7.62 -1.43 -8.60
C VAL A 121 7.02 -2.38 -7.59
N ILE A 122 6.50 -3.49 -8.09
CA ILE A 122 5.98 -4.58 -7.28
C ILE A 122 7.02 -5.69 -7.30
N GLN A 123 7.61 -5.98 -6.15
CA GLN A 123 8.51 -7.12 -5.95
C GLN A 123 7.67 -8.26 -5.36
N LYS A 124 7.57 -9.36 -6.10
CA LYS A 124 6.94 -10.58 -5.61
C LYS A 124 8.05 -11.53 -5.18
N GLU A 125 8.03 -11.91 -3.92
CA GLU A 125 8.85 -13.03 -3.45
C GLU A 125 8.06 -14.31 -3.72
N ASP A 126 8.37 -14.99 -4.82
CA ASP A 126 7.81 -16.31 -5.08
C ASP A 126 8.51 -17.36 -4.22
N SER A 127 7.80 -18.43 -3.88
CA SER A 127 8.26 -19.55 -3.05
C SER A 127 9.52 -20.29 -3.57
N GLN A 128 10.14 -19.80 -4.64
CA GLN A 128 11.39 -20.26 -5.24
C GLN A 128 12.55 -19.25 -5.12
N ASN A 129 12.44 -18.19 -4.31
CA ASN A 129 13.52 -17.21 -4.05
C ASN A 129 13.97 -16.39 -5.28
N GLU A 130 13.19 -16.34 -6.36
CA GLU A 130 13.44 -15.46 -7.50
C GLU A 130 12.69 -14.13 -7.31
N LEU A 131 13.43 -13.02 -7.35
CA LEU A 131 12.90 -11.66 -7.25
C LEU A 131 12.31 -11.23 -8.60
N ASP A 132 11.03 -11.50 -8.81
CA ASP A 132 10.30 -10.96 -9.94
C ASP A 132 9.86 -9.53 -9.63
N SER A 133 10.51 -8.56 -10.29
CA SER A 133 10.15 -7.14 -10.20
C SER A 133 9.34 -6.71 -11.43
N ILE A 134 8.07 -6.34 -11.20
CA ILE A 134 7.20 -5.80 -12.23
C ILE A 134 7.18 -4.28 -12.09
N CYS A 135 7.70 -3.58 -13.11
CA CYS A 135 7.60 -2.13 -13.22
C CYS A 135 6.32 -1.74 -13.95
N ILE A 136 5.36 -1.17 -13.22
CA ILE A 136 4.12 -0.65 -13.79
C ILE A 136 4.29 0.86 -14.01
N PHE A 137 4.13 1.29 -15.26
CA PHE A 137 4.14 2.69 -15.65
C PHE A 137 2.75 3.30 -15.43
N SER A 138 2.66 4.36 -14.63
CA SER A 138 1.48 5.21 -14.62
C SER A 138 1.77 6.40 -15.55
N ASN A 139 1.07 6.45 -16.69
CA ASN A 139 1.00 7.64 -17.54
C ASN A 139 0.06 8.69 -16.94
#